data_AF-A0A645HIU1-F1
#
_entry.id   AF-A0A645HIU1-F1
#
_cell.length_a   1.000
_cell.length_b   1.000
_cell.length_c   1.000
_cell.angle_alpha   90.00
_cell.angle_beta   90.00
_cell.angle_gamma   90.00
#
_symmetry.space_group_name_H-M   'P 1'
#
loop_
_entity.id
_entity.type
_entity.pdbx_description
1 polymer ?
#
loop_
_entity_poly.entity_id
_entity_poly.type
_entity_poly.pdbx_seq_one_letter_code
_entity_poly.pdbx_strand_id
1 'polypeptide(L)'
;MTQASAFAQLLYLGAGSRDILRVDFIVGEDGVPYMLEGNSLPGCTATSLVPKAAKVSGVSFERMTSELVYAAMKRPQEVRPDKAPAAAISAPAEQPAWRPSRQAAPPNPMLVRLCRWLFRLALVLCAIPILAIGLRGMAAGYPDAWIFLVNGLFLLCAEFIFKWFNLLEKKKK
;
A
#
# COMPACT_ATOMS: atom_id res chain seq x y z
N MET A 1 15.98 -3.49 23.05
CA MET A 1 15.45 -2.84 21.83
C MET A 1 16.09 -3.55 20.64
N THR A 2 15.32 -4.11 19.71
CA THR A 2 15.87 -4.92 18.60
C THR A 2 16.56 -4.03 17.56
N GLN A 3 17.54 -4.56 16.82
CA GLN A 3 18.27 -3.83 15.77
C GLN A 3 17.33 -3.20 14.72
N ALA A 4 16.27 -3.93 14.34
CA ALA A 4 15.23 -3.42 13.43
C ALA A 4 14.51 -2.18 13.98
N SER A 5 14.23 -2.13 15.29
CA SER A 5 13.60 -0.96 15.91
C SER A 5 14.52 0.27 15.87
N ALA A 6 15.84 0.09 16.02
CA ALA A 6 16.80 1.18 15.92
C ALA A 6 16.88 1.72 14.48
N PHE A 7 16.94 0.83 13.48
CA PHE A 7 16.94 1.23 12.08
C PHE A 7 15.63 1.92 11.66
N ALA A 8 14.49 1.43 12.15
CA ALA A 8 13.19 2.06 11.89
C ALA A 8 13.13 3.50 12.43
N GLN A 9 13.66 3.74 13.63
CA GLN A 9 13.75 5.09 14.21
C GLN A 9 14.68 6.00 13.42
N LEU A 10 15.83 5.46 12.98
CA LEU A 10 16.78 6.22 12.18
C LEU A 10 16.15 6.65 10.84
N LEU A 11 15.43 5.75 10.16
CA LEU A 11 14.68 6.11 8.95
C LEU A 11 13.59 7.14 9.25
N TYR A 12 12.80 6.94 10.30
CA TYR A 12 11.73 7.87 10.67
C TYR A 12 12.24 9.30 10.83
N LEU A 13 13.34 9.46 11.59
CA LEU A 13 13.97 10.76 11.83
C LEU A 13 14.64 11.29 10.56
N GLY A 14 15.42 10.47 9.85
CA GLY A 14 16.15 10.87 8.65
C GLY A 14 15.25 11.26 7.48
N ALA A 15 14.07 10.65 7.37
CA ALA A 15 13.07 11.00 6.37
C ALA A 15 12.20 12.21 6.75
N GLY A 16 12.40 12.82 7.93
CA GLY A 16 11.53 13.88 8.43
C GLY A 16 10.07 13.42 8.58
N SER A 17 9.87 12.13 8.86
CA SER A 17 8.53 11.55 8.98
C SER A 17 7.79 12.14 10.18
N ARG A 18 6.46 12.10 10.11
CA ARG A 18 5.57 12.65 11.14
C ARG A 18 4.48 11.64 11.47
N ASP A 19 4.06 11.66 12.74
CA ASP A 19 3.00 10.84 13.36
C ASP A 19 3.24 9.33 13.30
N ILE A 20 3.32 8.75 12.12
CA ILE A 20 3.36 7.31 11.90
C ILE A 20 4.17 6.97 10.64
N LEU A 21 4.99 5.93 10.74
CA LEU A 21 5.68 5.31 9.62
C LEU A 21 5.72 3.81 9.88
N ARG A 22 5.26 3.00 8.93
CA ARG A 22 5.52 1.56 8.96
C ARG A 22 6.83 1.31 8.22
N VAL A 23 7.78 0.65 8.86
CA VAL A 23 9.05 0.27 8.22
C VAL A 23 9.07 -1.24 8.09
N ASP A 24 9.21 -1.72 6.85
CA ASP A 24 9.19 -3.14 6.53
C ASP A 24 10.63 -3.66 6.36
N PHE A 25 10.91 -4.83 6.93
CA PHE A 25 12.22 -5.46 6.93
C PHE A 25 12.14 -6.90 6.45
N ILE A 26 13.21 -7.40 5.84
CA ILE A 26 13.52 -8.82 5.73
C ILE A 26 14.67 -9.14 6.67
N VAL A 27 14.58 -10.22 7.43
CA VAL A 27 15.66 -10.69 8.30
C VAL A 27 16.43 -11.78 7.55
N GLY A 28 17.74 -11.56 7.35
CA GLY A 28 18.63 -12.53 6.72
C GLY A 28 18.87 -13.75 7.60
N GLU A 29 19.49 -14.79 7.02
CA GLU A 29 19.87 -16.01 7.76
C GLU A 29 20.88 -15.74 8.88
N ASP A 30 21.66 -14.68 8.74
CA ASP A 30 22.59 -14.14 9.75
C ASP A 30 21.88 -13.38 10.89
N GLY A 31 20.55 -13.26 10.84
CA GLY A 31 19.74 -12.52 11.79
C GLY A 31 19.76 -11.00 11.59
N VAL A 32 20.42 -10.49 10.54
CA VAL A 32 20.51 -9.05 10.27
C VAL A 32 19.23 -8.57 9.57
N PRO A 33 18.56 -7.52 10.08
CA PRO A 33 17.38 -6.95 9.43
C PRO A 33 17.79 -5.97 8.33
N TYR A 34 17.37 -6.27 7.10
CA TYR A 34 17.51 -5.42 5.92
C TYR A 34 16.22 -4.63 5.69
N MET A 35 16.34 -3.30 5.68
CA MET A 35 15.22 -2.38 5.47
C MET A 35 14.77 -2.39 4.01
N LEU A 36 13.47 -2.50 3.78
CA LEU A 36 12.89 -2.53 2.44
C LEU A 36 12.22 -1.21 2.07
N GLU A 37 11.25 -0.78 2.89
CA GLU A 37 10.47 0.42 2.64
C GLU A 37 10.03 1.10 3.93
N GLY A 38 9.74 2.40 3.83
CA GLY A 38 9.00 3.18 4.82
C GLY A 38 7.69 3.66 4.22
N ASN A 39 6.56 3.20 4.76
CA ASN A 39 5.23 3.58 4.33
C ASN A 39 4.61 4.61 5.30
N SER A 40 4.45 5.85 4.82
CA SER A 40 3.89 6.99 5.58
C SER A 40 2.36 7.02 5.61
N LEU A 41 1.69 6.13 4.86
CA LEU A 41 0.24 5.94 4.86
C LEU A 41 -0.09 4.44 5.04
N PRO A 42 0.25 3.85 6.19
CA PRO A 42 -0.04 2.45 6.45
C PRO A 42 -1.55 2.25 6.60
N GLY A 43 -2.01 1.01 6.37
CA GLY A 43 -3.38 0.65 6.69
C GLY A 43 -3.68 0.85 8.17
N CYS A 44 -4.80 1.48 8.50
CA CYS A 44 -5.23 1.80 9.86
C CYS A 44 -6.57 1.15 10.25
N THR A 45 -6.84 -0.07 9.79
CA THR A 45 -7.99 -0.89 10.25
C THR A 45 -7.53 -1.85 11.35
N ALA A 46 -8.46 -2.37 12.17
CA ALA A 46 -8.13 -3.28 13.27
C ALA A 46 -7.31 -4.53 12.84
N THR A 47 -7.38 -4.92 11.57
CA THR A 47 -6.64 -6.05 11.01
C THR A 47 -5.28 -5.69 10.39
N SER A 48 -4.96 -4.40 10.29
CA SER A 48 -3.70 -3.91 9.73
C SER A 48 -2.50 -4.11 10.66
N LEU A 49 -1.30 -4.14 10.08
CA LEU A 49 -0.04 -4.39 10.79
C LEU A 49 0.27 -3.35 11.87
N VAL A 50 0.01 -2.06 11.61
CA VAL A 50 0.34 -1.01 12.59
C VAL A 50 -0.53 -1.08 13.84
N PRO A 51 -1.87 -1.15 13.74
CA PRO A 51 -2.75 -1.46 14.89
C PRO A 51 -2.38 -2.73 15.64
N LYS A 52 -1.99 -3.80 14.92
CA LYS A 52 -1.55 -5.05 15.55
C LYS A 52 -0.24 -4.87 16.33
N ALA A 53 0.74 -4.17 15.76
CA ALA A 53 2.00 -3.87 16.43
C ALA A 53 1.79 -2.98 17.67
N ALA A 54 0.92 -1.96 17.57
CA ALA A 54 0.54 -1.12 18.70
C ALA A 54 -0.12 -1.92 19.84
N LYS A 55 -1.00 -2.88 19.48
CA LYS A 55 -1.61 -3.77 20.47
C LYS A 55 -0.57 -4.62 21.20
N VAL A 56 0.43 -5.13 20.50
CA VAL A 56 1.55 -5.90 21.11
C VAL A 56 2.35 -5.03 22.08
N SER A 57 2.49 -3.72 21.81
CA SER A 57 3.11 -2.77 22.73
C SER A 57 2.17 -2.22 23.81
N GLY A 58 0.97 -2.80 23.97
CA GLY A 58 0.00 -2.40 25.00
C GLY A 58 -0.81 -1.15 24.67
N VAL A 59 -0.78 -0.67 23.42
CA VAL A 59 -1.57 0.48 22.96
C VAL A 59 -2.83 -0.04 22.25
N SER A 60 -4.01 0.32 22.78
CA SER A 60 -5.28 -0.04 22.11
C SER A 60 -5.44 0.69 20.78
N PHE A 61 -6.31 0.18 19.91
CA PHE A 61 -6.58 0.82 18.61
C PHE A 61 -7.18 2.22 18.77
N GLU A 62 -8.12 2.37 19.70
CA GLU A 62 -8.77 3.63 20.05
C GLU A 62 -7.72 4.63 20.57
N ARG A 63 -6.86 4.20 21.49
CA ARG A 63 -5.77 5.05 22.00
C ARG A 63 -4.83 5.49 20.88
N MET A 64 -4.37 4.55 20.04
CA MET A 64 -3.47 4.85 18.93
C MET A 64 -4.09 5.89 17.98
N THR A 65 -5.35 5.69 17.58
CA THR A 65 -6.04 6.61 16.66
C THR A 65 -6.31 7.98 17.29
N SER A 66 -6.72 8.02 18.56
CA SER A 66 -6.89 9.29 19.29
C SER A 66 -5.58 10.07 19.38
N GLU A 67 -4.46 9.42 19.73
CA GLU A 67 -3.15 10.07 19.81
C GLU A 67 -2.70 10.65 18.46
N LEU A 68 -2.93 9.94 17.35
CA LEU A 68 -2.64 10.46 16.01
C LEU A 68 -3.47 11.70 15.68
N VAL A 69 -4.76 11.72 16.05
CA VAL A 69 -5.62 12.90 15.87
C VAL A 69 -5.15 14.06 16.73
N TYR A 70 -4.84 13.83 18.01
CA TYR A 70 -4.35 14.89 18.89
C TYR A 70 -3.00 15.44 18.46
N ALA A 71 -2.07 14.58 18.04
CA ALA A 71 -0.81 15.00 17.44
C ALA A 71 -1.07 15.87 16.21
N ALA A 72 -2.02 15.47 15.35
CA ALA A 72 -2.38 16.24 14.17
C ALA A 72 -2.96 17.62 14.49
N MET A 73 -3.80 17.73 15.52
CA MET A 73 -4.43 18.97 15.96
C MET A 73 -3.45 19.95 16.60
N LYS A 74 -2.44 19.46 17.32
CA LYS A 74 -1.43 20.29 17.99
C LYS A 74 -0.41 20.92 17.04
N ARG A 75 -0.41 20.52 15.76
CA ARG A 75 0.56 21.03 14.80
C ARG A 75 0.28 22.50 14.45
N PRO A 76 1.32 23.33 14.37
CA PRO A 76 1.21 24.62 13.72
C PRO A 76 0.65 24.43 12.30
N GLN A 77 -0.40 25.17 11.96
CA GLN A 77 -0.86 25.23 10.57
C GLN A 77 0.24 25.94 9.77
N GLU A 78 0.92 25.22 8.89
CA GLU A 78 1.77 25.86 7.88
C GLU A 78 0.88 26.80 7.06
N VAL A 79 1.22 28.09 7.06
CA VAL A 79 0.61 29.06 6.16
C VAL A 79 1.03 28.66 4.75
N ARG A 80 0.12 28.05 3.99
CA ARG A 80 0.35 27.77 2.56
C ARG A 80 0.58 29.11 1.85
N PRO A 81 1.70 29.32 1.13
CA PRO A 81 2.00 30.60 0.51
C PRO A 81 0.98 31.06 -0.55
N ASP A 82 0.12 30.17 -1.05
CA ASP A 82 -0.86 30.52 -2.08
C ASP A 82 -2.27 30.05 -1.70
N LYS A 83 -2.93 30.85 -0.87
CA LYS A 83 -4.38 31.03 -1.01
C LYS A 83 -4.59 32.52 -1.05
N ALA A 84 -5.00 33.04 -2.21
CA ALA A 84 -5.45 34.42 -2.37
C ALA A 84 -6.30 34.83 -1.14
N PRO A 85 -6.13 36.05 -0.61
CA PRO A 85 -6.71 36.43 0.67
C PRO A 85 -8.18 36.07 0.67
N ALA A 86 -8.54 35.12 1.55
CA ALA A 86 -9.92 34.83 1.84
C ALA A 86 -10.55 36.18 2.21
N ALA A 87 -11.53 36.60 1.41
CA ALA A 87 -12.28 37.82 1.64
C ALA A 87 -12.63 37.94 3.13
N ALA A 88 -12.41 39.14 3.65
CA ALA A 88 -12.55 39.57 5.04
C ALA A 88 -13.37 38.62 5.94
N ILE A 89 -12.73 38.13 7.01
CA ILE A 89 -13.35 37.38 8.08
C ILE A 89 -14.43 38.28 8.73
N SER A 90 -15.69 38.09 8.34
CA SER A 90 -16.84 38.63 9.06
C SER A 90 -17.25 37.64 10.16
N ALA A 91 -16.99 38.04 11.41
CA ALA A 91 -17.45 37.46 12.68
C ALA A 91 -17.03 35.98 12.96
N PRO A 92 -16.94 35.55 14.24
CA PRO A 92 -16.57 34.19 14.56
C PRO A 92 -17.75 33.26 14.24
N ALA A 93 -17.67 32.57 13.11
CA ALA A 93 -18.62 31.53 12.75
C ALA A 93 -18.54 30.39 13.77
N GLU A 94 -19.69 29.93 14.25
CA GLU A 94 -19.84 28.70 15.03
C GLU A 94 -19.00 27.57 14.41
N GLN A 95 -18.32 26.80 15.25
CA GLN A 95 -17.56 25.64 14.79
C GLN A 95 -18.48 24.76 13.93
N PRO A 96 -18.16 24.51 12.65
CA PRO A 96 -19.07 23.77 11.79
C PRO A 96 -19.24 22.37 12.36
N ALA A 97 -20.50 21.97 12.56
CA ALA A 97 -20.87 20.61 12.94
C ALA A 97 -20.08 19.60 12.07
N TRP A 98 -19.56 18.55 12.70
CA TRP A 98 -18.79 17.50 12.04
C TRP A 98 -19.49 17.08 10.75
N ARG A 99 -18.85 17.34 9.60
CA ARG A 99 -19.32 16.85 8.31
C ARG A 99 -18.77 15.44 8.13
N PRO A 100 -19.62 14.42 7.95
CA PRO A 100 -19.14 13.10 7.57
C PRO A 100 -18.29 13.21 6.31
N SER A 101 -17.20 12.44 6.26
CA SER A 101 -16.34 12.33 5.08
C SER A 101 -17.19 12.08 3.85
N ARG A 102 -17.09 12.96 2.85
CA ARG A 102 -17.81 12.87 1.58
C ARG A 102 -17.61 11.46 1.03
N GLN A 103 -18.68 10.66 0.92
CA GLN A 103 -18.59 9.34 0.30
C GLN A 103 -18.03 9.54 -1.11
N ALA A 104 -16.88 8.95 -1.39
CA ALA A 104 -16.24 9.07 -2.70
C ALA A 104 -17.22 8.56 -3.76
N ALA A 105 -17.41 9.33 -4.83
CA ALA A 105 -18.22 8.90 -5.95
C ALA A 105 -17.68 7.56 -6.50
N PRO A 106 -18.54 6.62 -6.91
CA PRO A 106 -18.09 5.37 -7.48
C PRO A 106 -17.23 5.64 -8.73
N PRO A 107 -16.18 4.85 -8.97
CA PRO A 107 -15.32 5.03 -10.13
C PRO A 107 -16.10 4.85 -11.44
N ASN A 108 -15.72 5.62 -12.48
CA ASN A 108 -16.39 5.55 -13.79
C ASN A 108 -16.29 4.12 -14.37
N PRO A 109 -17.42 3.45 -14.69
CA PRO A 109 -17.42 2.06 -15.13
C PRO A 109 -16.68 1.83 -16.46
N MET A 110 -16.68 2.82 -17.34
CA MET A 110 -16.00 2.74 -18.64
C MET A 110 -14.48 2.78 -18.46
N LEU A 111 -13.99 3.65 -17.57
CA LEU A 111 -12.57 3.73 -17.22
C LEU A 111 -12.09 2.41 -16.59
N VAL A 112 -12.88 1.83 -15.67
CA VAL A 112 -12.54 0.53 -15.05
C VAL A 112 -12.47 -0.58 -16.10
N ARG A 113 -13.40 -0.62 -17.06
CA ARG A 113 -13.35 -1.59 -18.17
C ARG A 113 -12.11 -1.39 -19.04
N LEU A 114 -11.78 -0.15 -19.39
CA LEU A 114 -10.58 0.17 -20.17
C LEU A 114 -9.30 -0.27 -19.44
N CYS A 115 -9.15 0.07 -18.16
CA CYS A 115 -8.00 -0.35 -17.36
C CYS A 115 -7.85 -1.88 -17.32
N ARG A 116 -8.96 -2.62 -17.18
CA ARG A 116 -8.92 -4.10 -17.22
C ARG A 116 -8.46 -4.63 -18.58
N TRP A 117 -8.92 -4.03 -19.69
CA TRP A 117 -8.49 -4.40 -21.03
C TRP A 117 -7.00 -4.11 -21.25
N LEU A 118 -6.54 -2.93 -20.87
CA LEU A 118 -5.11 -2.55 -20.97
C LEU A 118 -4.23 -3.48 -20.13
N PHE A 119 -4.66 -3.83 -18.92
CA PHE A 119 -3.95 -4.77 -18.07
C PHE A 119 -3.84 -6.17 -18.68
N ARG A 120 -4.95 -6.71 -19.25
CA ARG A 120 -4.91 -7.99 -19.98
C ARG A 120 -3.98 -7.95 -21.17
N LEU A 121 -4.03 -6.87 -21.94
CA LEU A 121 -3.16 -6.68 -23.10
C LEU A 121 -1.68 -6.69 -22.66
N ALA A 122 -1.34 -5.97 -21.59
CA ALA A 122 0.01 -5.96 -21.03
C ALA A 122 0.47 -7.37 -20.62
N LEU A 123 -0.36 -8.13 -19.90
CA LEU A 123 -0.03 -9.51 -19.51
C LEU A 123 0.26 -10.40 -20.72
N VAL A 124 -0.57 -10.30 -21.76
CA VAL A 124 -0.39 -11.06 -23.01
C VAL A 124 0.91 -10.67 -23.72
N LEU A 125 1.17 -9.36 -23.85
CA LEU A 125 2.39 -8.85 -24.47
C LEU A 125 3.66 -9.29 -23.72
N CYS A 126 3.60 -9.43 -22.39
CA CYS A 126 4.70 -9.99 -21.60
C CYS A 126 4.81 -11.51 -21.71
N ALA A 127 3.68 -12.24 -21.71
CA ALA A 127 3.68 -13.70 -21.71
C ALA A 127 4.11 -14.31 -23.05
N ILE A 128 3.70 -13.73 -24.18
CA ILE A 128 4.01 -14.25 -25.53
C ILE A 128 5.52 -14.45 -25.75
N PRO A 129 6.40 -13.45 -25.55
CA PRO A 129 7.83 -13.64 -25.78
C PRO A 129 8.45 -14.67 -24.84
N ILE A 130 8.00 -14.73 -23.58
CA ILE A 130 8.47 -15.70 -22.59
C ILE A 130 8.10 -17.13 -23.03
N LEU A 131 6.87 -17.35 -23.46
CA LEU A 131 6.41 -18.64 -23.99
C LEU A 131 7.16 -19.03 -25.26
N ALA A 132 7.38 -18.07 -26.18
CA ALA A 132 8.11 -18.32 -27.42
C ALA A 132 9.57 -18.73 -27.14
N ILE A 133 10.24 -18.08 -26.18
CA ILE A 133 11.59 -18.46 -25.74
C ILE A 133 11.59 -19.86 -25.12
N GLY A 134 10.63 -20.17 -24.25
CA GLY A 134 10.51 -21.49 -23.64
C GLY A 134 10.32 -22.61 -24.67
N LEU A 135 9.43 -22.41 -25.66
CA LEU A 135 9.16 -23.39 -26.73
C LEU A 135 10.41 -23.61 -27.60
N ARG A 136 11.10 -22.53 -27.99
CA ARG A 136 12.36 -22.63 -28.76
C ARG A 136 13.45 -23.33 -27.95
N GLY A 137 13.57 -23.03 -26.66
CA GLY A 137 14.54 -23.66 -25.77
C GLY A 137 14.29 -25.17 -25.63
N MET A 138 13.03 -25.59 -25.48
CA MET A 138 12.69 -27.02 -25.45
C MET A 138 12.99 -27.72 -26.78
N ALA A 139 12.65 -27.08 -27.91
CA ALA A 139 12.95 -27.62 -29.24
C ALA A 139 14.46 -27.76 -29.50
N ALA A 140 15.28 -26.89 -28.89
CA ALA A 140 16.73 -26.93 -28.96
C ALA A 140 17.38 -27.85 -27.91
N GLY A 141 16.59 -28.56 -27.09
CA GLY A 141 17.08 -29.55 -26.13
C GLY A 141 17.58 -28.98 -24.80
N TYR A 142 17.28 -27.71 -24.47
CA TYR A 142 17.63 -27.15 -23.17
C TYR A 142 16.68 -27.70 -22.08
N PRO A 143 17.20 -28.44 -21.08
CA PRO A 143 16.37 -29.13 -20.10
C PRO A 143 15.59 -28.18 -19.18
N ASP A 144 16.07 -26.96 -18.96
CA ASP A 144 15.44 -25.98 -18.06
C ASP A 144 14.47 -25.02 -18.77
N ALA A 145 14.31 -25.14 -20.10
CA ALA A 145 13.48 -24.22 -20.88
C ALA A 145 11.98 -24.27 -20.52
N TRP A 146 11.52 -25.36 -19.90
CA TRP A 146 10.14 -25.50 -19.40
C TRP A 146 9.78 -24.44 -18.35
N ILE A 147 10.76 -23.90 -17.61
CA ILE A 147 10.55 -22.87 -16.59
C ILE A 147 9.91 -21.62 -17.21
N PHE A 148 10.37 -21.23 -18.42
CA PHE A 148 9.78 -20.11 -19.14
C PHE A 148 8.34 -20.39 -19.57
N LEU A 149 8.01 -21.64 -19.92
CA LEU A 149 6.62 -22.00 -20.24
C LEU A 149 5.70 -21.85 -19.04
N VAL A 150 6.15 -22.32 -17.87
CA VAL A 150 5.39 -22.20 -16.62
C VAL A 150 5.20 -20.74 -16.24
N ASN A 151 6.25 -19.91 -16.31
CA ASN A 151 6.16 -18.49 -16.00
C ASN A 151 5.24 -17.74 -16.98
N GLY A 152 5.33 -18.03 -18.28
CA GLY A 152 4.47 -17.44 -19.29
C GLY A 152 3.00 -17.83 -19.12
N LEU A 153 2.72 -19.09 -18.79
CA LEU A 153 1.36 -19.56 -18.51
C LEU A 153 0.81 -18.93 -17.22
N PHE A 154 1.64 -18.82 -16.18
CA PHE A 154 1.27 -18.17 -14.92
C PHE A 154 0.85 -16.71 -15.14
N LEU A 155 1.58 -15.95 -15.97
CA LEU A 155 1.24 -14.58 -16.35
C LEU A 155 -0.13 -14.50 -17.04
N LEU A 156 -0.46 -15.44 -17.93
CA LEU A 156 -1.78 -15.49 -18.58
C LEU A 156 -2.91 -15.82 -17.58
N CYS A 157 -2.61 -16.61 -16.54
CA CYS A 157 -3.56 -16.97 -15.50
C CYS A 157 -3.72 -15.90 -14.38
N ALA A 158 -2.88 -14.87 -14.34
CA ALA A 158 -2.82 -13.91 -13.24
C ALA A 158 -4.19 -13.29 -12.90
N GLU A 159 -4.96 -12.86 -13.91
CA GLU A 159 -6.28 -12.26 -13.67
C GLU A 159 -7.27 -13.26 -13.03
N PHE A 160 -7.22 -14.53 -13.43
CA PHE A 160 -8.05 -15.57 -12.84
C PHE A 160 -7.67 -15.80 -11.38
N ILE A 161 -6.37 -15.88 -11.08
CA ILE A 161 -5.86 -16.05 -9.72
C ILE A 161 -6.33 -14.91 -8.81
N PHE A 162 -6.23 -13.66 -9.26
CA PHE A 162 -6.72 -12.51 -8.50
C PHE A 162 -8.24 -12.56 -8.28
N LYS A 163 -9.02 -12.97 -9.28
CA LYS A 163 -10.48 -13.15 -9.11
C LYS A 163 -10.80 -14.24 -8.10
N TRP A 164 -10.09 -15.36 -8.16
CA TRP A 164 -10.25 -16.47 -7.22
C TRP A 164 -9.90 -16.06 -5.79
N PHE A 165 -8.81 -15.34 -5.58
CA PHE A 165 -8.44 -14.81 -4.26
C PHE A 165 -9.50 -13.86 -3.70
N ASN A 166 -10.01 -12.93 -4.52
CA ASN A 166 -11.11 -12.04 -4.14
C ASN A 166 -12.38 -12.80 -3.75
N LEU A 167 -12.68 -13.92 -4.42
CA LEU A 167 -13.82 -14.78 -4.06
C LEU A 167 -13.60 -15.46 -2.71
N LEU A 168 -12.39 -15.93 -2.43
CA LEU A 168 -12.04 -16.53 -1.13
C LEU A 168 -12.14 -15.53 0.01
N GLU A 169 -11.65 -14.29 -0.17
CA GLU A 169 -11.77 -13.25 0.85
C GLU A 169 -13.23 -12.91 1.16
N LYS A 170 -14.09 -12.87 0.14
CA LYS A 170 -15.52 -12.63 0.33
C LYS A 170 -16.24 -13.78 1.05
N LYS A 171 -15.77 -15.02 0.91
CA LYS A 171 -16.34 -16.17 1.63
C LYS A 171 -15.93 -16.24 3.11
N LYS A 172 -14.87 -15.53 3.51
CA LYS A 172 -14.38 -15.50 4.90
C LYS A 172 -14.95 -14.35 5.74
N LYS A 173 -15.68 -13.41 5.12
CA LYS A 173 -16.41 -12.33 5.80
C LYS A 173 -17.87 -12.72 5.96
#